data_AF-A0A936XYP2-F1
#
_entry.id   AF-A0A936XYP2-F1
#
_cell.length_a   1.000
_cell.length_b   1.000
_cell.length_c   1.000
_cell.angle_alpha   90.00
_cell.angle_beta   90.00
_cell.angle_gamma   90.00
#
_symmetry.space_group_name_H-M   'P 1'
#
loop_
_entity.id
_entity.type
_entity.pdbx_description
1 polymer ?
#
loop_
_entity_poly.entity_id
_entity_poly.type
_entity_poly.pdbx_seq_one_letter_code
_entity_poly.pdbx_strand_id
1 'polypeptide(L)'
;MNSNTGYFKLENLLNNSSTAAHEFGHTLGLDHPHILDIRERNAGHHVSPGTLVDPQFQYYPEVAAGEKGGTLNPFTRKVLQTDIDDLKLGQLDFDNRALPW
;
A
#
# COMPACT_ATOMS: atom_id res chain seq x y z
N MET A 1 -0.35 6.74 -20.66
CA MET A 1 0.74 5.79 -20.99
C MET A 1 1.62 5.66 -19.77
N ASN A 2 1.43 4.62 -18.97
CA ASN A 2 2.36 4.12 -17.94
C ASN A 2 1.76 2.80 -17.45
N SER A 3 2.23 1.69 -18.01
CA SER A 3 1.86 0.35 -17.55
C SER A 3 3.02 -0.16 -16.72
N ASN A 4 2.78 -0.54 -15.47
CA ASN A 4 3.77 -1.24 -14.64
C ASN A 4 3.90 -2.69 -15.15
N THR A 5 4.62 -2.87 -16.26
CA THR A 5 5.06 -4.21 -16.69
C THR A 5 6.31 -4.61 -15.94
N GLY A 6 6.24 -5.73 -15.22
CA GLY A 6 7.37 -6.28 -14.46
C GLY A 6 7.13 -7.73 -14.05
N TYR A 7 8.18 -8.40 -13.57
CA TYR A 7 8.09 -9.77 -13.06
C TYR A 7 7.72 -9.75 -11.58
N PHE A 8 6.67 -10.50 -11.20
CA PHE A 8 6.30 -10.70 -9.81
C PHE A 8 7.23 -11.75 -9.18
N LYS A 9 8.33 -11.29 -8.60
CA LYS A 9 9.35 -12.17 -8.01
C LYS A 9 8.97 -12.54 -6.58
N LEU A 10 9.28 -13.77 -6.18
CA LEU A 10 9.07 -14.26 -4.81
C LEU A 10 9.77 -13.40 -3.74
N GLU A 11 10.92 -12.80 -4.07
CA GLU A 11 11.62 -11.84 -3.20
C GLU A 11 10.78 -10.62 -2.82
N ASN A 12 9.80 -10.23 -3.65
CA ASN A 12 8.86 -9.14 -3.37
C ASN A 12 7.80 -9.52 -2.33
N LEU A 13 7.66 -10.80 -2.00
CA LEU A 13 6.76 -11.31 -0.96
C LEU A 13 7.50 -11.61 0.36
N LEU A 14 8.74 -12.10 0.27
CA LEU A 14 9.45 -12.70 1.40
C LEU A 14 10.16 -11.71 2.33
N ASN A 15 10.30 -10.43 1.95
CA ASN A 15 11.08 -9.44 2.71
C ASN A 15 10.23 -8.38 3.42
N ASN A 16 9.01 -8.70 3.87
CA ASN A 16 8.06 -7.71 4.42
C ASN A 16 7.71 -6.58 3.45
N SER A 17 7.91 -6.80 2.14
CA SER A 17 7.58 -5.82 1.11
C SER A 17 6.07 -5.86 0.85
N SER A 18 5.40 -4.74 1.08
CA SER A 18 4.00 -4.58 0.69
C SER A 18 3.85 -4.08 -0.75
N THR A 19 4.96 -3.85 -1.47
CA THR A 19 4.94 -3.32 -2.85
C THR A 19 4.07 -4.16 -3.79
N ALA A 20 4.19 -5.49 -3.70
CA ALA A 20 3.41 -6.42 -4.50
C ALA A 20 1.90 -6.22 -4.34
N ALA A 21 1.42 -6.22 -3.09
CA ALA A 21 0.02 -5.99 -2.82
C ALA A 21 -0.40 -4.53 -3.11
N HIS A 22 0.54 -3.57 -3.06
CA HIS A 22 0.26 -2.15 -3.35
C HIS A 22 -0.03 -1.96 -4.84
N GLU A 23 0.81 -2.55 -5.70
CA GLU A 23 0.61 -2.56 -7.15
C GLU A 23 -0.64 -3.35 -7.54
N PHE A 24 -0.93 -4.47 -6.88
CA PHE A 24 -2.19 -5.19 -7.10
C PHE A 24 -3.41 -4.32 -6.76
N GLY A 25 -3.35 -3.52 -5.69
CA GLY A 25 -4.37 -2.53 -5.37
C GLY A 25 -4.71 -1.58 -6.52
N HIS A 26 -3.69 -1.04 -7.19
CA HIS A 26 -3.89 -0.18 -8.38
C HIS A 26 -4.66 -0.90 -9.49
N THR A 27 -4.45 -2.21 -9.68
CA THR A 27 -5.20 -3.00 -10.68
C THR A 27 -6.68 -3.14 -10.35
N LEU A 28 -7.05 -2.99 -9.07
CA LEU A 28 -8.43 -2.99 -8.57
C LEU A 28 -9.05 -1.58 -8.55
N GLY A 29 -8.33 -0.56 -9.01
CA GLY A 29 -8.79 0.83 -9.01
C GLY A 29 -8.60 1.57 -7.69
N LEU A 30 -7.72 1.08 -6.81
CA LEU A 30 -7.36 1.76 -5.56
C LEU A 30 -6.25 2.79 -5.83
N ASP A 31 -6.63 4.05 -5.96
CA ASP A 31 -5.69 5.15 -6.17
C ASP A 31 -4.93 5.53 -4.89
N HIS A 32 -3.78 6.19 -5.06
CA HIS A 32 -3.08 6.81 -3.93
C HIS A 32 -3.95 7.90 -3.29
N PRO A 33 -3.90 8.04 -1.95
CA PRO A 33 -4.55 9.18 -1.29
C PRO A 33 -3.95 10.49 -1.79
N HIS A 34 -4.80 11.46 -2.11
CA HIS A 34 -4.37 12.80 -2.55
C HIS A 34 -3.67 13.62 -1.46
N ILE A 35 -3.88 13.24 -0.19
CA ILE A 35 -3.27 13.88 0.96
C ILE A 35 -1.95 13.14 1.25
N LEU A 36 -0.84 13.81 0.96
CA LEU A 36 0.52 13.29 1.15
C LEU A 36 1.13 13.65 2.52
N ASP A 37 0.34 14.23 3.42
CA ASP A 37 0.70 14.43 4.81
C ASP A 37 -0.34 13.72 5.69
N ILE A 38 0.07 12.59 6.25
CA ILE A 38 -0.79 11.73 7.06
C ILE A 38 -0.26 11.58 8.48
N ARG A 39 0.55 12.54 8.97
CA ARG A 39 0.93 12.59 10.38
C ARG A 39 -0.29 12.54 11.30
N GLU A 40 -0.11 11.97 12.49
CA GLU A 40 -1.18 11.61 13.42
C GLU A 40 -2.14 10.51 12.90
N ARG A 41 -1.73 9.74 11.89
CA ARG A 41 -2.49 8.62 11.32
C ARG A 41 -1.59 7.41 11.08
N ASN A 42 -2.20 6.24 11.02
CA ASN A 42 -1.48 5.03 10.62
C ASN A 42 -1.15 5.06 9.12
N ALA A 43 0.04 4.55 8.76
CA ALA A 43 0.44 4.37 7.38
C ALA A 43 -0.26 3.13 6.78
N GLY A 44 -1.37 3.38 6.08
CA GLY A 44 -2.07 2.38 5.28
C GLY A 44 -1.22 1.82 4.14
N HIS A 45 -1.69 0.73 3.56
CA HIS A 45 -0.93 -0.01 2.55
C HIS A 45 -0.80 0.72 1.20
N HIS A 46 -1.79 1.55 0.85
CA HIS A 46 -1.82 2.34 -0.39
C HIS A 46 -1.04 3.65 -0.33
N VAL A 47 -0.38 3.95 0.79
CA VAL A 47 0.38 5.19 0.93
C VAL A 47 1.70 5.11 0.17
N SER A 48 2.00 6.11 -0.66
CA SER A 48 3.18 6.13 -1.54
C SER A 48 4.46 6.51 -0.79
N PRO A 49 5.66 6.03 -1.22
CA PRO A 49 6.92 6.61 -0.77
C PRO A 49 6.97 8.12 -1.04
N GLY A 50 7.51 8.91 -0.11
CA GLY A 50 7.48 10.38 -0.18
C GLY A 50 6.37 11.05 0.63
N THR A 51 5.42 10.28 1.18
CA THR A 51 4.41 10.77 2.12
C THR A 51 5.04 11.20 3.44
N LEU A 52 4.60 12.33 4.00
CA LEU A 52 4.96 12.79 5.34
C LEU A 52 4.17 11.99 6.39
N VAL A 53 4.91 11.44 7.35
CA VAL A 53 4.39 10.53 8.38
C VAL A 53 5.05 10.80 9.72
N ASP A 54 4.45 10.30 10.80
CA ASP A 54 5.05 10.41 12.13
C ASP A 54 6.40 9.69 12.20
N PRO A 55 7.33 10.11 13.08
CA PRO A 55 8.69 9.55 13.19
C PRO A 55 8.76 8.01 13.17
N GLN A 56 7.83 7.35 13.87
CA GLN A 56 7.78 5.88 13.97
C GLN A 56 7.57 5.15 12.63
N PHE A 57 7.10 5.86 11.59
CA PHE A 57 6.84 5.30 10.27
C PHE A 57 7.90 5.70 9.23
N GLN A 58 8.86 6.56 9.58
CA GLN A 58 9.90 7.05 8.67
C GLN A 58 11.03 6.01 8.47
N TYR A 59 11.91 6.23 7.48
CA TYR A 59 13.15 5.45 7.37
C TYR A 59 14.09 5.74 8.54
N TYR A 60 14.19 7.01 8.93
CA TYR A 60 15.02 7.50 10.03
C TYR A 60 14.15 8.35 10.98
N PRO A 61 13.62 7.77 12.08
CA PRO A 61 12.73 8.48 13.01
C PRO A 61 13.33 9.74 13.65
N GLU A 62 14.65 9.85 13.68
CA GLU A 62 15.39 10.99 14.22
C GLU A 62 15.46 12.19 13.26
N VAL A 63 15.09 12.00 11.99
CA VAL A 63 15.13 13.04 10.96
C VAL A 63 13.80 13.78 10.90
N ALA A 64 13.84 15.07 10.56
CA ALA A 64 12.62 15.85 10.36
C ALA A 64 11.81 15.33 9.16
N ALA A 65 10.48 15.36 9.26
CA ALA A 65 9.61 14.92 8.18
C ALA A 65 9.87 15.72 6.89
N GLY A 66 10.01 15.03 5.75
CA GLY A 66 10.28 15.63 4.44
C GLY A 66 11.77 15.78 4.09
N GLU A 67 12.67 15.64 5.07
CA GLU A 67 14.11 15.56 4.83
C GLU A 67 14.52 14.16 4.33
N LYS A 68 15.78 14.00 3.91
CA LYS A 68 16.29 12.72 3.41
C LYS A 68 16.16 11.61 4.47
N GLY A 69 15.25 10.67 4.23
CA GLY A 69 14.91 9.57 5.14
C GLY A 69 13.80 9.90 6.14
N GLY A 70 13.30 11.14 6.14
CA GLY A 70 12.14 11.58 6.91
C GLY A 70 10.80 11.38 6.20
N THR A 71 10.72 10.40 5.30
CA THR A 71 9.49 10.04 4.58
C THR A 71 9.14 8.58 4.84
N LEU A 72 7.90 8.17 4.50
CA LEU A 72 7.39 6.83 4.79
C LEU A 72 8.36 5.71 4.38
N ASN A 73 8.73 4.89 5.35
CA ASN A 73 9.36 3.60 5.14
C ASN A 73 8.30 2.54 4.78
N PRO A 74 8.33 1.94 3.58
CA PRO A 74 7.35 0.94 3.16
C PRO A 74 7.21 -0.26 4.11
N PHE A 75 8.25 -0.59 4.88
CA PHE A 75 8.22 -1.71 5.83
C PHE A 75 7.39 -1.45 7.08
N THR A 76 7.00 -0.20 7.34
CA THR A 76 6.16 0.17 8.49
C THR A 76 4.67 0.23 8.15
N ARG A 77 4.33 0.06 6.87
CA ARG A 77 2.93 0.04 6.40
C ARG A 77 2.19 -1.13 6.98
N LYS A 78 0.91 -0.93 7.25
CA LYS A 78 -0.02 -2.00 7.64
C LYS A 78 -1.27 -1.91 6.80
N VAL A 79 -1.87 -3.06 6.54
CA VAL A 79 -3.22 -3.13 5.99
C VAL A 79 -4.18 -2.66 7.08
N LEU A 80 -4.91 -1.58 6.80
CA LEU A 80 -5.94 -1.04 7.66
C LEU A 80 -7.30 -1.61 7.28
N GLN A 81 -8.29 -1.50 8.17
CA GLN A 81 -9.65 -1.91 7.85
C GLN A 81 -10.22 -1.12 6.65
N THR A 82 -9.90 0.18 6.57
CA THR A 82 -10.29 1.02 5.43
C THR A 82 -9.72 0.51 4.10
N ASP A 83 -8.48 0.00 4.10
CA ASP A 83 -7.86 -0.58 2.89
C ASP A 83 -8.67 -1.82 2.42
N ILE A 84 -9.22 -2.60 3.35
CA ILE A 84 -10.07 -3.76 3.06
C ILE A 84 -11.46 -3.31 2.58
N ASP A 85 -12.04 -2.31 3.24
CA ASP A 85 -13.37 -1.79 2.90
C ASP A 85 -13.39 -1.19 1.49
N ASP A 86 -12.30 -0.53 1.08
CA ASP A 86 -12.14 0.08 -0.24
C ASP A 86 -12.08 -0.95 -1.38
N LEU A 87 -11.74 -2.22 -1.09
CA LEU A 87 -11.86 -3.32 -2.06
C LEU A 87 -13.31 -3.60 -2.47
N LYS A 88 -14.29 -3.08 -1.71
CA LYS A 88 -15.73 -3.22 -1.98
C LYS A 88 -16.14 -4.67 -2.27
N LEU A 89 -15.53 -5.63 -1.57
CA LEU A 89 -15.73 -7.07 -1.82
C LEU A 89 -17.21 -7.49 -1.72
N GLY A 90 -18.00 -6.80 -0.90
CA GLY A 90 -19.45 -7.03 -0.79
C GLY A 90 -20.27 -6.62 -2.03
N GLN A 91 -19.66 -5.96 -3.02
CA GLN A 91 -20.27 -5.63 -4.31
C GLN A 91 -19.90 -6.64 -5.41
N LEU A 92 -19.04 -7.61 -5.11
CA LEU A 92 -18.70 -8.68 -6.04
C LEU A 92 -19.85 -9.69 -6.11
N ASP A 93 -20.34 -9.94 -7.31
CA ASP A 93 -21.28 -11.03 -7.58
C ASP A 93 -20.49 -12.30 -7.84
N PHE A 94 -20.58 -13.26 -6.92
CA PHE A 94 -19.90 -14.54 -7.04
C PHE A 94 -20.81 -15.51 -7.80
N ASP A 95 -20.40 -15.90 -9.02
CA ASP A 95 -21.05 -17.01 -9.69
C ASP A 95 -20.70 -18.31 -8.93
N ASN A 96 -21.68 -18.86 -8.21
CA ASN A 96 -21.55 -20.12 -7.47
C ASN A 96 -21.36 -21.35 -8.38
N ARG A 97 -21.24 -21.17 -9.71
CA ARG A 97 -20.86 -22.24 -10.65
C ARG A 97 -19.34 -22.43 -10.67
N ALA A 98 -18.79 -22.89 -9.54
CA ALA A 98 -17.46 -23.48 -9.55
C ALA A 98 -17.47 -24.73 -10.46
N LEU A 99 -16.46 -24.83 -11.33
CA LEU A 99 -16.26 -25.94 -12.27
C LEU A 99 -16.38 -27.30 -11.55
N PRO A 100 -17.04 -28.31 -12.16
CA PRO A 100 -17.02 -29.66 -11.61
C PRO A 100 -15.58 -30.18 -11.60
N TRP A 101 -15.12 -30.62 -10.43
CA TRP A 101 -13.84 -31.28 -10.21
C TRP A 101 -13.68 -32.54 -11.07
#